data_AF-A0A3M1KI86-F1
#
_entry.id   AF-A0A3M1KI86-F1
#
_cell.length_a   1.000
_cell.length_b   1.000
_cell.length_c   1.000
_cell.angle_alpha   90.00
_cell.angle_beta   90.00
_cell.angle_gamma   90.00
#
_symmetry.space_group_name_H-M   'P 1'
#
loop_
_entity.id
_entity.type
_entity.pdbx_description
1 polymer ?
#
loop_
_entity_poly.entity_id
_entity_poly.type
_entity_poly.pdbx_seq_one_letter_code
_entity_poly.pdbx_strand_id
1 'polypeptide(L)'
;IQAGVLRFTQPLAIQTPNSAYNLSGSLDLVKDTLDMQMIVALPVSKNLPLAAILLGAPQVGGALFLLDKLLGDPLSNLTTATFDVKGTLADPKVTLKNVMNPQAPQGETK
;
A
#
# COMPACT_ATOMS: atom_id res chain seq x y z
N ILE A 1 17.08 9.27 21.79
CA ILE A 1 18.40 8.80 21.29
C ILE A 1 19.21 8.42 22.50
N GLN A 2 19.46 7.13 22.74
CA GLN A 2 20.41 6.68 23.75
C GLN A 2 21.58 6.07 23.00
N ALA A 3 22.81 6.45 23.35
CA ALA A 3 24.04 5.92 22.75
C ALA A 3 24.08 5.96 21.20
N GLY A 4 23.48 6.98 20.57
CA GLY A 4 23.47 7.12 19.10
C GLY A 4 22.47 6.22 18.37
N VAL A 5 21.65 5.46 19.09
CA VAL A 5 20.57 4.66 18.50
C VAL A 5 19.28 5.49 18.43
N LEU A 6 18.79 5.64 17.21
CA LEU A 6 17.45 6.11 16.88
C LEU A 6 16.52 4.90 16.80
N ARG A 7 15.40 4.95 17.51
CA ARG A 7 14.35 3.92 17.44
C ARG A 7 13.01 4.61 17.26
N PHE A 8 12.24 4.13 16.31
CA PHE A 8 10.88 4.58 16.10
C PHE A 8 10.02 3.97 17.21
N THR A 9 9.56 4.79 18.16
CA THR A 9 8.64 4.37 19.24
C THR A 9 7.24 4.10 18.72
N GLN A 10 6.88 4.74 17.62
CA GLN A 10 5.70 4.49 16.81
C GLN A 10 6.13 4.43 15.34
N PRO A 11 5.43 3.68 14.48
CA PRO A 11 5.73 3.68 13.05
C PRO A 11 5.69 5.08 12.46
N LEU A 12 6.68 5.42 11.63
CA LEU A 12 6.67 6.62 10.82
C LEU A 12 5.77 6.37 9.61
N ALA A 13 4.63 7.08 9.57
CA ALA A 13 3.70 7.04 8.45
C ALA A 13 4.04 8.14 7.43
N ILE A 14 4.12 7.77 6.15
CA ILE A 14 4.35 8.70 5.04
C ILE A 14 3.22 8.49 4.02
N GLN A 15 2.52 9.56 3.68
CA GLN A 15 1.47 9.56 2.67
C GLN A 15 1.95 10.26 1.41
N THR A 16 1.71 9.63 0.26
CA THR A 16 1.91 10.22 -1.06
C THR A 16 0.62 10.08 -1.87
N PRO A 17 0.47 10.76 -3.02
CA PRO A 17 -0.77 10.71 -3.80
C PRO A 17 -1.24 9.30 -4.16
N ASN A 18 -0.31 8.36 -4.35
CA ASN A 18 -0.59 7.03 -4.88
C ASN A 18 -0.11 5.90 -3.98
N SER A 19 0.34 6.18 -2.76
CA SER A 19 0.85 5.14 -1.86
C SER A 19 0.94 5.63 -0.42
N ALA A 20 0.84 4.68 0.50
CA ALA A 20 1.11 4.91 1.92
C ALA A 20 2.25 4.00 2.38
N TYR A 21 3.15 4.54 3.19
CA TYR A 21 4.29 3.84 3.75
C TYR A 21 4.23 3.87 5.27
N ASN A 22 4.54 2.75 5.92
CA ASN A 22 4.79 2.67 7.34
C ASN A 22 6.20 2.12 7.58
N LEU A 23 7.02 2.87 8.30
CA LEU A 23 8.38 2.49 8.64
C LEU A 23 8.51 2.27 10.14
N SER A 24 9.17 1.18 10.54
CA SER A 24 9.45 0.86 11.94
C SER A 24 10.83 0.24 12.08
N GLY A 25 11.37 0.23 13.30
CA GLY A 25 12.67 -0.36 13.59
C GLY A 25 13.63 0.63 14.23
N SER A 26 14.92 0.45 13.95
CA SER A 26 15.98 1.25 14.55
C SER A 26 17.15 1.49 13.61
N LEU A 27 17.87 2.56 13.91
CA LEU A 27 19.08 2.98 13.25
C LEU A 27 20.14 3.27 14.32
N ASP A 28 21.29 2.63 14.23
CA ASP A 28 22.47 2.96 15.03
C ASP A 28 23.35 3.91 14.21
N LEU A 29 23.39 5.18 14.60
CA LEU A 29 24.16 6.23 13.90
C LEU A 29 25.67 6.10 14.14
N VAL A 30 26.08 5.41 15.21
CA VAL A 30 27.50 5.24 15.55
C VAL A 30 28.08 4.09 14.73
N LYS A 31 27.31 3.01 14.57
CA LYS A 31 27.71 1.85 13.78
C LYS A 31 27.35 1.93 12.31
N ASP A 32 26.61 2.96 11.91
CA ASP A 32 26.04 3.10 10.56
C ASP A 32 25.26 1.83 10.15
N THR A 33 24.33 1.40 11.01
CA THR A 33 23.54 0.17 10.78
C THR A 33 22.05 0.42 10.87
N LEU A 34 21.31 -0.06 9.87
CA LEU A 34 19.86 -0.06 9.80
C LEU A 34 19.32 -1.45 10.08
N ASP A 35 18.26 -1.51 10.87
CA ASP A 35 17.37 -2.66 10.96
C ASP A 35 15.93 -2.17 11.01
N MET A 36 15.30 -2.13 9.84
CA MET A 36 14.04 -1.44 9.60
C MET A 36 13.09 -2.35 8.84
N GLN A 37 11.79 -2.21 9.11
CA GLN A 37 10.72 -2.80 8.32
C GLN A 37 9.92 -1.68 7.65
N MET A 38 9.66 -1.84 6.36
CA MET A 38 8.86 -0.93 5.55
C MET A 38 7.64 -1.66 4.98
N ILE A 39 6.45 -1.16 5.28
CA ILE A 39 5.19 -1.64 4.72
C ILE A 39 4.71 -0.60 3.71
N VAL A 40 4.41 -1.04 2.48
CA VAL A 40 3.93 -0.20 1.39
C VAL A 40 2.54 -0.65 0.99
N ALA A 41 1.56 0.24 1.03
CA ALA A 41 0.22 0.02 0.50
C ALA A 41 0.05 0.78 -0.82
N LEU A 42 -0.26 0.04 -1.88
CA LEU A 42 -0.49 0.55 -3.23
C LEU A 42 -1.96 0.34 -3.60
N PRO A 43 -2.68 1.36 -4.08
CA PRO A 43 -3.96 1.18 -4.71
C PRO A 43 -3.76 0.51 -6.06
N VAL A 44 -4.26 -0.71 -6.23
CA VAL A 44 -4.39 -1.29 -7.57
C VAL A 44 -5.66 -0.74 -8.19
N SER A 45 -5.54 0.37 -8.92
CA SER A 45 -6.67 0.97 -9.62
C SER A 45 -7.22 -0.02 -10.64
N LYS A 46 -8.39 -0.60 -10.39
CA LYS A 46 -9.24 -1.08 -11.47
C LYS A 46 -10.11 0.09 -11.88
N ASN A 47 -9.80 0.72 -13.01
CA ASN A 47 -10.53 1.86 -13.59
C ASN A 47 -11.92 1.46 -14.13
N LEU A 48 -12.65 0.58 -13.44
CA LEU A 48 -13.95 0.07 -13.86
C LEU A 48 -14.95 1.20 -14.19
N PRO A 49 -14.99 2.34 -13.46
CA PRO A 49 -15.84 3.46 -13.84
C PRO A 49 -15.49 4.07 -15.20
N LEU A 50 -14.20 4.24 -15.51
CA LEU A 50 -13.73 4.75 -16.81
C LEU A 50 -13.97 3.74 -17.94
N ALA A 51 -13.86 2.44 -17.67
CA ALA A 51 -14.11 1.39 -18.66
C ALA A 51 -15.58 1.39 -19.14
N ALA A 52 -16.54 1.65 -18.25
CA ALA A 52 -17.96 1.75 -18.63
C ALA A 52 -18.25 2.94 -19.57
N ILE A 53 -17.56 4.07 -19.36
CA ILE A 53 -17.69 5.27 -20.21
C ILE A 53 -17.09 5.02 -21.60
N LEU A 54 -15.90 4.40 -21.67
CA LEU A 54 -15.20 4.15 -22.94
C LEU A 54 -15.90 3.12 -23.84
N LEU A 55 -16.65 2.18 -23.26
CA LEU A 55 -17.44 1.19 -24.02
C LEU A 55 -18.71 1.77 -24.67
N GLY A 56 -18.98 3.07 -24.50
CA GLY A 56 -20.02 3.76 -25.25
C GLY A 56 -21.45 3.31 -24.92
N ALA A 57 -21.68 2.81 -23.70
CA ALA A 57 -22.98 2.33 -23.23
C ALA A 57 -23.61 3.27 -22.18
N PRO A 58 -24.00 4.52 -22.52
CA PRO A 58 -24.61 5.45 -21.57
C PRO A 58 -25.93 4.91 -20.99
N GLN A 59 -26.66 4.10 -21.76
CA GLN A 59 -27.96 3.56 -21.36
C GLN A 59 -27.83 2.43 -20.33
N VAL A 60 -26.74 1.66 -20.38
CA VAL A 60 -26.42 0.59 -19.42
C VAL A 60 -25.61 1.16 -18.23
N GLY A 61 -24.88 2.26 -18.45
CA GLY A 61 -24.11 2.98 -17.44
C GLY A 61 -24.95 3.74 -16.40
N GLY A 62 -26.20 4.11 -16.70
CA GLY A 62 -27.06 4.86 -15.76
C GLY A 62 -27.42 4.09 -14.48
N ALA A 63 -27.65 2.77 -14.58
CA ALA A 63 -27.95 1.92 -13.42
C ALA A 63 -26.68 1.52 -12.64
N LEU A 64 -25.56 1.31 -13.34
CA LEU A 64 -24.25 1.07 -12.74
C LEU A 64 -23.73 2.31 -11.98
N PHE A 65 -23.97 3.52 -12.50
CA PHE A 65 -23.62 4.79 -11.86
C PHE A 65 -24.32 5.00 -10.50
N LEU A 66 -25.52 4.44 -10.34
CA LEU A 66 -26.30 4.54 -9.09
C LEU A 66 -26.02 3.39 -8.11
N LEU A 67 -25.38 2.30 -8.55
CA LEU A 67 -24.93 1.22 -7.66
C LEU A 67 -23.77 1.66 -6.76
N ASP A 68 -22.92 2.58 -7.24
CA ASP A 68 -21.66 2.98 -6.61
C ASP A 68 -21.80 3.90 -5.39
N LYS A 69 -23.02 4.33 -5.06
CA LYS A 69 -23.30 5.18 -3.88
C LYS A 69 -23.55 4.37 -2.60
N LEU A 70 -23.68 3.04 -2.68
CA LEU A 70 -23.93 2.15 -1.55
C LEU A 70 -22.90 1.02 -1.36
N LEU A 71 -21.97 0.85 -2.32
CA LEU A 71 -20.97 -0.21 -2.30
C LEU A 71 -19.72 0.27 -1.54
N GLY A 72 -19.74 0.00 -0.25
CA GLY A 72 -18.66 0.34 0.67
C GLY A 72 -17.28 -0.19 0.26
N ASP A 73 -16.29 0.59 0.67
CA ASP A 73 -14.87 0.31 0.79
C ASP A 73 -14.10 -0.15 -0.46
N PRO A 74 -13.64 0.82 -1.29
CA PRO A 74 -12.53 0.61 -2.24
C PRO A 74 -11.22 0.14 -1.57
N LEU A 75 -11.18 0.00 -0.25
CA LEU A 75 -10.07 -0.54 0.54
C LEU A 75 -9.74 -2.00 0.18
N SER A 76 -10.69 -2.76 -0.40
CA SER A 76 -10.48 -4.13 -0.87
C SER A 76 -9.54 -4.24 -2.09
N ASN A 77 -8.90 -3.15 -2.51
CA ASN A 77 -7.99 -3.10 -3.67
C ASN A 77 -6.60 -2.55 -3.32
N LEU A 78 -6.20 -2.61 -2.04
CA LEU A 78 -4.85 -2.24 -1.63
C LEU A 78 -3.92 -3.46 -1.66
N THR A 79 -2.99 -3.49 -2.62
CA THR A 79 -1.86 -4.42 -2.57
C THR A 79 -0.86 -3.92 -1.54
N THR A 80 -0.49 -4.78 -0.60
CA THR A 80 0.50 -4.45 0.43
C THR A 80 1.78 -5.25 0.22
N ALA A 81 2.94 -4.59 0.26
CA ALA A 81 4.25 -5.23 0.22
C ALA A 81 5.03 -4.90 1.50
N THR A 82 5.66 -5.92 2.10
CA THR A 82 6.52 -5.77 3.29
C THR A 82 7.97 -5.99 2.89
N PHE A 83 8.84 -5.07 3.27
CA PHE A 83 10.27 -5.12 3.01
C PHE A 83 11.06 -5.04 4.32
N ASP A 84 12.12 -5.84 4.41
CA ASP A 84 13.20 -5.61 5.38
C ASP A 84 14.21 -4.67 4.74
N VAL A 85 14.64 -3.64 5.46
CA VAL A 85 15.68 -2.70 5.07
C VAL A 85 16.80 -2.76 6.08
N LYS A 86 17.96 -3.28 5.66
CA LYS A 86 19.13 -3.50 6.52
C LYS A 86 20.42 -3.03 5.85
N GLY A 87 21.53 -2.97 6.57
CA GLY A 87 22.82 -2.52 6.01
C GLY A 87 23.19 -1.13 6.51
N THR A 88 23.86 -0.31 5.70
CA THR A 88 24.31 1.03 6.08
C THR A 88 23.36 2.11 5.57
N LEU A 89 23.45 3.35 6.07
CA LEU A 89 22.63 4.45 5.54
C LEU A 89 22.96 4.75 4.09
N ALA A 90 24.23 4.62 3.72
CA ALA A 90 24.73 4.89 2.38
C ALA A 90 24.40 3.76 1.39
N ASP A 91 24.32 2.52 1.85
CA ASP A 91 24.02 1.33 1.03
C ASP A 91 23.02 0.40 1.75
N PRO A 92 21.73 0.79 1.80
CA PRO A 92 20.70 -0.05 2.39
C PRO A 92 20.32 -1.20 1.44
N LYS A 93 20.31 -2.41 1.98
CA LYS A 93 19.79 -3.62 1.33
C LYS A 93 18.31 -3.77 1.62
N VAL A 94 17.51 -3.73 0.58
CA VAL A 94 16.05 -3.89 0.64
C VAL A 94 15.68 -5.30 0.19
N THR A 95 14.98 -6.05 1.04
CA THR A 95 14.56 -7.43 0.75
C THR A 95 13.05 -7.55 0.87
N LEU A 96 12.39 -8.02 -0.18
CA LEU A 96 10.96 -8.32 -0.14
C LEU A 96 10.70 -9.51 0.78
N LYS A 97 9.78 -9.34 1.72
CA LYS A 97 9.39 -10.38 2.68
C LYS A 97 8.05 -10.99 2.36
N ASN A 98 7.08 -10.16 1.99
CA ASN A 98 5.73 -10.61 1.70
C ASN A 98 5.03 -9.65 0.74
N VAL A 99 4.12 -10.20 -0.06
CA VAL A 99 3.15 -9.43 -0.86
C VAL A 99 1.76 -9.98 -0.57
N MET A 100 0.89 -9.12 -0.08
CA MET A 100 -0.53 -9.40 0.09
C MET A 100 -1.28 -8.71 -1.03
N ASN A 101 -1.83 -9.52 -1.95
CA ASN A 101 -2.80 -9.04 -2.92
C ASN A 101 -4.20 -9.24 -2.35
N PRO A 102 -5.05 -8.21 -2.37
CA PRO A 102 -6.42 -8.39 -1.94
C PRO A 102 -7.15 -9.24 -2.97
N GLN A 103 -7.84 -10.27 -2.50
CA GLN A 103 -8.72 -11.08 -3.33
C GLN A 103 -10.06 -10.35 -3.43
N ALA A 104 -10.56 -10.17 -4.65
CA ALA A 104 -11.92 -9.69 -4.84
C ALA A 104 -12.90 -10.71 -4.22
N PRO A 105 -13.97 -10.27 -3.54
CA PRO A 105 -15.08 -11.15 -3.22
C PRO A 105 -15.57 -11.81 -4.51
N GLN A 106 -15.59 -13.14 -4.57
CA GLN A 106 -16.21 -13.87 -5.66
C GLN A 106 -17.71 -13.63 -5.56
N GLY A 107 -18.21 -12.64 -6.30
CA GLY A 107 -19.62 -12.52 -6.60
C GLY A 107 -20.06 -13.76 -7.37
N GLU A 108 -21.03 -14.45 -6.78
CA GLU A 108 -21.71 -15.63 -7.29
C GLU A 108 -22.11 -15.44 -8.76
N THR A 109 -21.43 -16.12 -9.68
CA THR A 109 -22.01 -16.40 -10.99
C THR A 109 -23.06 -17.48 -10.80
N LYS A 110 -24.33 -17.07 -10.82
CA LYS A 110 -25.42 -17.95 -11.20
C LYS A 110 -26.34 -17.27 -12.18
#